data_AF-A0A3Q8SBX1-F1
#
_entry.id   AF-A0A3Q8SBX1-F1
#
_cell.length_a   1.000
_cell.length_b   1.000
_cell.length_c   1.000
_cell.angle_alpha   90.00
_cell.angle_beta   90.00
_cell.angle_gamma   90.00
#
_symmetry.space_group_name_H-M   'P 1'
#
loop_
_entity.id
_entity.type
_entity.pdbx_description
1 polymer ?
#
loop_
_entity_poly.entity_id
_entity_poly.type
_entity_poly.pdbx_seq_one_letter_code
_entity_poly.pdbx_strand_id
1 'polypeptide(L)'
;MKLIINEKKLVQQALTEGYIHQKISKTITCLIKHYYSLGLNRLEVREEIELFMKTHYPQFNSVKWQDTLDRWVKTIEKQEHSLLEIKQVVITNKELAYIKSLNSLVHERLAFVYLVYGKIFNKMNGNDSYWVNTPRSEIFKDAKVTANSMKQGLLVNDLITLGAIEPTLNTKKLSKKVLFAADQDTAGIIIRDFRNYIYLYLEWRGEKIMSCCCCGILLRQTSNRKKYCSECSRAKQKEWQRNSMKKIREHMFVK
;
A
#
# COMPACT_ATOMS: atom_id res chain seq x y z
N MET A 1 -3.14 2.71 -0.85
CA MET A 1 -1.79 3.01 -0.35
C MET A 1 -0.71 2.80 -1.41
N LYS A 2 0.19 3.77 -1.60
CA LYS A 2 1.39 3.68 -2.48
C LYS A 2 2.67 3.21 -1.78
N LEU A 3 2.61 3.02 -0.47
CA LEU A 3 3.72 2.45 0.31
C LEU A 3 3.92 0.98 -0.09
N ILE A 4 5.18 0.55 -0.20
CA ILE A 4 5.49 -0.88 -0.37
C ILE A 4 5.55 -1.47 1.03
N ILE A 5 4.60 -2.34 1.32
CA ILE A 5 4.37 -2.94 2.65
C ILE A 5 4.91 -4.38 2.70
N ASN A 6 5.18 -4.94 1.51
CA ASN A 6 5.57 -6.32 1.32
C ASN A 6 6.58 -6.41 0.18
N GLU A 7 7.87 -6.34 0.54
CA GLU A 7 9.00 -6.49 -0.39
C GLU A 7 9.02 -7.91 -0.96
N LYS A 8 8.69 -8.94 -0.15
CA LYS A 8 8.64 -10.34 -0.62
C LYS A 8 7.67 -10.53 -1.79
N LYS A 9 6.47 -9.97 -1.68
CA LYS A 9 5.49 -10.03 -2.77
C LYS A 9 6.01 -9.35 -4.04
N LEU A 10 6.68 -8.20 -3.89
CA LEU A 10 7.27 -7.50 -5.03
C LEU A 10 8.36 -8.32 -5.70
N VAL A 11 9.26 -8.93 -4.91
CA VAL A 11 10.31 -9.82 -5.42
C VAL A 11 9.70 -11.02 -6.15
N GLN A 12 8.68 -11.65 -5.57
CA GLN A 12 8.02 -12.79 -6.21
C GLN A 12 7.41 -12.42 -7.57
N GLN A 13 6.71 -11.28 -7.65
CA GLN A 13 6.14 -10.80 -8.92
C GLN A 13 7.23 -10.41 -9.93
N ALA A 14 8.33 -9.81 -9.46
CA ALA A 14 9.46 -9.49 -10.33
C ALA A 14 10.06 -10.76 -10.94
N LEU A 15 10.36 -11.78 -10.12
CA LEU A 15 10.99 -13.02 -10.58
C LEU A 15 10.08 -13.90 -11.44
N THR A 16 8.77 -13.91 -11.19
CA THR A 16 7.82 -14.78 -11.91
C THR A 16 7.20 -14.14 -13.15
N GLU A 17 6.82 -12.87 -13.06
CA GLU A 17 6.09 -12.16 -14.12
C GLU A 17 6.96 -11.11 -14.83
N GLY A 18 8.19 -10.88 -14.37
CA GLY A 18 9.02 -9.77 -14.86
C GLY A 18 8.49 -8.39 -14.43
N TYR A 19 7.65 -8.33 -13.40
CA TYR A 19 6.98 -7.10 -13.01
C TYR A 19 7.97 -6.04 -12.46
N ILE A 20 7.91 -4.82 -12.99
CA ILE A 20 8.68 -3.68 -12.53
C ILE A 20 7.74 -2.62 -11.94
N HIS A 21 7.92 -2.28 -10.66
CA HIS A 21 7.20 -1.19 -10.02
C HIS A 21 7.45 0.15 -10.74
N GLN A 22 6.48 1.06 -10.70
CA GLN A 22 6.54 2.42 -11.31
C GLN A 22 7.80 3.24 -10.96
N LYS A 23 8.49 2.88 -9.88
CA LYS A 23 9.82 3.37 -9.53
C LYS A 23 10.76 2.17 -9.53
N ILE A 24 11.59 2.07 -10.57
CA ILE A 24 12.48 0.92 -10.80
C ILE A 24 13.44 0.67 -9.64
N SER A 25 13.91 1.74 -8.98
CA SER A 25 14.78 1.66 -7.82
C SER A 25 14.22 0.79 -6.70
N LYS A 26 12.89 0.78 -6.52
CA LYS A 26 12.23 -0.03 -5.50
C LYS A 26 12.31 -1.52 -5.83
N THR A 27 12.03 -1.90 -7.08
CA THR A 27 12.17 -3.29 -7.53
C THR A 27 13.61 -3.76 -7.38
N ILE A 28 14.57 -2.98 -7.88
CA ILE A 28 15.99 -3.33 -7.86
C ILE A 28 16.51 -3.45 -6.43
N THR A 29 16.17 -2.51 -5.54
CA THR A 29 16.58 -2.58 -4.13
C THR A 29 16.07 -3.85 -3.45
N CYS A 30 14.83 -4.26 -3.72
CA CYS A 30 14.26 -5.48 -3.15
C CYS A 30 14.93 -6.74 -3.73
N LEU A 31 15.22 -6.76 -5.04
CA LEU A 31 15.94 -7.87 -5.67
C LEU A 31 17.37 -7.98 -5.14
N ILE A 32 18.10 -6.87 -4.97
CA ILE A 32 19.45 -6.87 -4.38
C ILE A 32 19.42 -7.48 -2.97
N LYS A 33 18.48 -7.05 -2.12
CA LYS A 33 18.28 -7.64 -0.79
C LYS A 33 18.00 -9.14 -0.87
N HIS A 34 17.13 -9.55 -1.79
CA HIS A 34 16.79 -10.96 -1.98
C HIS A 34 18.01 -11.80 -2.36
N TYR A 35 18.80 -11.38 -3.35
CA TYR A 35 19.98 -12.13 -3.77
C TYR A 35 21.05 -12.21 -2.67
N TYR A 36 21.28 -11.12 -1.92
CA TYR A 36 22.15 -11.20 -0.75
C TYR A 36 21.61 -12.14 0.33
N SER A 37 20.28 -12.17 0.56
CA SER A 37 19.66 -13.11 1.51
C SER A 37 19.83 -14.59 1.11
N LEU A 38 20.09 -14.86 -0.17
CA LEU A 38 20.42 -16.20 -0.69
C LEU A 38 21.92 -16.54 -0.55
N GLY A 39 22.74 -15.61 -0.06
CA GLY A 39 24.18 -15.80 0.15
C GLY A 39 25.06 -15.43 -1.04
N LEU A 40 24.51 -14.78 -2.08
CA LEU A 40 25.30 -14.35 -3.24
C LEU A 40 26.30 -13.25 -2.85
N ASN A 41 27.46 -13.27 -3.50
CA ASN A 41 28.47 -12.25 -3.35
C ASN A 41 28.16 -11.00 -4.20
N ARG A 42 28.90 -9.91 -3.97
CA ARG A 42 28.67 -8.61 -4.63
C ARG A 42 28.64 -8.71 -6.16
N LEU A 43 29.53 -9.50 -6.77
CA LEU A 43 29.64 -9.64 -8.22
C LEU A 43 28.43 -10.42 -8.77
N GLU A 44 28.10 -11.54 -8.14
CA GLU A 44 26.94 -12.37 -8.50
C GLU A 44 25.64 -11.56 -8.41
N VAL A 45 25.43 -10.82 -7.32
CA VAL A 45 24.26 -9.93 -7.18
C VAL A 45 24.20 -8.89 -8.30
N ARG A 46 25.34 -8.34 -8.69
CA ARG A 46 25.42 -7.33 -9.75
C ARG A 46 25.06 -7.90 -11.12
N GLU A 47 25.51 -9.12 -11.40
CA GLU A 47 25.22 -9.86 -12.63
C GLU A 47 23.73 -10.24 -12.73
N GLU A 48 23.16 -10.79 -11.66
CA GLU A 48 21.74 -11.16 -11.59
C GLU A 48 20.81 -9.96 -11.82
N ILE A 49 21.12 -8.82 -11.20
CA ILE A 49 20.36 -7.59 -11.41
C ILE A 49 20.49 -7.09 -12.85
N GLU A 50 21.68 -7.21 -13.45
CA GLU A 50 21.87 -6.81 -14.85
C GLU A 50 21.06 -7.68 -15.80
N LEU A 51 21.08 -9.00 -15.58
CA LEU A 51 20.32 -9.97 -16.36
C LEU A 51 18.82 -9.69 -16.26
N PHE A 52 18.32 -9.46 -15.04
CA PHE A 52 16.93 -9.07 -14.81
C PHE A 52 16.56 -7.80 -15.58
N MET A 53 17.39 -6.75 -15.50
CA MET A 53 17.14 -5.49 -16.19
C MET A 53 17.20 -5.61 -17.71
N LYS A 54 18.17 -6.37 -18.26
CA LYS A 54 18.24 -6.67 -19.71
C LYS A 54 16.98 -7.37 -20.21
N THR A 55 16.44 -8.29 -19.41
CA THR A 55 15.30 -9.12 -19.79
C THR A 55 13.97 -8.36 -19.71
N HIS A 56 13.77 -7.57 -18.65
CA HIS A 56 12.46 -7.02 -18.31
C HIS A 56 12.35 -5.49 -18.44
N TYR A 57 13.45 -4.78 -18.69
CA TYR A 57 13.46 -3.32 -18.82
C TYR A 57 13.95 -2.88 -20.21
N PRO A 58 13.05 -2.64 -21.19
CA PRO A 58 13.42 -2.35 -22.58
C PRO A 58 14.32 -1.12 -22.78
N GLN A 59 14.32 -0.17 -21.84
CA GLN A 59 15.15 1.04 -21.89
C GLN A 59 16.49 0.89 -21.14
N PHE A 60 16.87 -0.33 -20.79
CA PHE A 60 18.11 -0.58 -20.05
C PHE A 60 19.34 -0.26 -20.89
N ASN A 61 20.32 0.42 -20.29
CA ASN A 61 21.62 0.68 -20.88
C ASN A 61 22.69 0.39 -19.81
N SER A 62 23.48 -0.66 -20.01
CA SER A 62 24.44 -1.14 -19.01
C SER A 62 25.44 -0.07 -18.59
N VAL A 63 25.98 0.69 -19.55
CA VAL A 63 26.96 1.76 -19.30
C VAL A 63 26.38 2.87 -18.43
N LYS A 64 25.16 3.35 -18.75
CA LYS A 64 24.51 4.42 -17.98
C LYS A 64 24.13 3.99 -16.56
N TRP A 65 23.84 2.70 -16.37
CA TRP A 65 23.35 2.17 -15.10
C TRP A 65 24.46 1.59 -14.21
N GLN A 66 25.65 1.34 -14.74
CA GLN A 66 26.76 0.69 -14.04
C GLN A 66 27.04 1.32 -12.67
N ASP A 67 27.41 2.60 -12.63
CA ASP A 67 27.72 3.31 -11.38
C ASP A 67 26.55 3.32 -10.38
N THR A 68 25.33 3.36 -10.90
CA THR A 68 24.12 3.39 -10.07
C THR A 68 23.87 2.04 -9.41
N LEU A 69 23.98 0.96 -10.19
CA LEU A 69 23.82 -0.40 -9.71
C LEU A 69 24.93 -0.78 -8.73
N ASP A 70 26.19 -0.48 -9.07
CA ASP A 70 27.34 -0.76 -8.21
C ASP A 70 27.22 -0.04 -6.86
N ARG A 71 26.76 1.22 -6.89
CA ARG A 71 26.48 1.99 -5.67
C ARG A 71 25.39 1.32 -4.85
N TRP A 72 24.25 0.95 -5.44
CA TRP A 72 23.14 0.33 -4.71
C TRP A 72 23.52 -1.01 -4.12
N VAL A 73 24.16 -1.87 -4.90
CA VAL A 73 24.65 -3.18 -4.48
C VAL A 73 25.59 -3.04 -3.29
N LYS A 74 26.56 -2.10 -3.35
CA LYS A 74 27.50 -1.80 -2.25
C LYS A 74 26.80 -1.21 -1.01
N THR A 75 25.79 -0.36 -1.20
CA THR A 75 25.06 0.25 -0.09
C THR A 75 24.21 -0.77 0.66
N ILE A 76 23.54 -1.68 -0.07
CA ILE A 76 22.62 -2.67 0.50
C ILE A 76 23.37 -3.85 1.11
N GLU A 77 24.54 -4.21 0.58
CA GLU A 77 25.40 -5.25 1.16
C GLU A 77 25.66 -5.05 2.66
N LYS A 78 25.83 -3.79 3.09
CA LYS A 78 26.09 -3.41 4.48
C LYS A 78 24.84 -3.37 5.37
N GLN A 79 23.66 -3.54 4.79
CA GLN A 79 22.39 -3.48 5.49
C GLN A 79 21.92 -4.89 5.85
N GLU A 80 20.89 -4.99 6.68
CA GLU A 80 20.18 -6.24 6.87
C GLU A 80 19.44 -6.64 5.58
N HIS A 81 19.58 -7.90 5.17
CA HIS A 81 19.00 -8.40 3.92
C HIS A 81 17.60 -9.01 4.11
N SER A 82 16.97 -8.78 5.26
CA SER A 82 15.60 -9.25 5.50
C SER A 82 14.61 -8.47 4.63
N LEU A 83 13.78 -9.21 3.89
CA LEU A 83 12.72 -8.63 3.09
C LEU A 83 11.55 -8.28 4.00
N LEU A 84 11.17 -6.99 4.02
CA LEU A 84 10.07 -6.51 4.81
C LEU A 84 8.76 -7.21 4.39
N GLU A 85 8.09 -7.83 5.36
CA GLU A 85 6.81 -8.48 5.17
C GLU A 85 5.84 -8.12 6.30
N ILE A 86 5.02 -7.10 6.09
CA ILE A 86 3.94 -6.77 7.03
C ILE A 86 2.67 -7.51 6.60
N LYS A 87 2.43 -8.66 7.23
CA LYS A 87 1.26 -9.50 6.95
C LYS A 87 -0.05 -8.89 7.42
N GLN A 88 -0.04 -8.25 8.59
CA GLN A 88 -1.22 -7.62 9.16
C GLN A 88 -0.89 -6.44 10.06
N VAL A 89 -1.84 -5.52 10.20
CA VAL A 89 -1.84 -4.45 11.21
C VAL A 89 -3.08 -4.63 12.07
N VAL A 90 -2.90 -4.61 13.39
CA VAL A 90 -3.99 -4.74 14.36
C VAL A 90 -4.29 -3.36 14.93
N ILE A 91 -5.57 -3.00 14.92
CA ILE A 91 -6.11 -1.79 15.55
C ILE A 91 -6.90 -2.25 16.77
N THR A 92 -6.58 -1.72 17.94
CA THR A 92 -7.19 -2.13 19.21
C THR A 92 -8.53 -1.44 19.45
N ASN A 93 -9.36 -2.00 20.34
CA ASN A 93 -10.65 -1.40 20.67
C ASN A 93 -10.50 -0.03 21.32
N LYS A 94 -9.47 0.17 22.15
CA LYS A 94 -9.10 1.46 22.74
C LYS A 94 -8.78 2.50 21.67
N GLU A 95 -8.01 2.13 20.65
CA GLU A 95 -7.72 3.01 19.50
C GLU A 95 -8.99 3.36 18.72
N LEU A 96 -9.86 2.38 18.47
CA LEU A 96 -11.13 2.60 17.79
C LEU A 96 -12.08 3.51 18.59
N ALA A 97 -12.13 3.34 19.91
CA ALA A 97 -12.91 4.17 20.81
C ALA A 97 -12.40 5.62 20.80
N TYR A 98 -11.08 5.82 20.85
CA TYR A 98 -10.48 7.15 20.71
C TYR A 98 -10.86 7.79 19.37
N ILE A 99 -10.66 7.08 18.25
CA ILE A 99 -11.01 7.59 16.92
C ILE A 99 -12.49 8.00 16.89
N LYS A 100 -13.40 7.14 17.35
CA LYS A 100 -14.84 7.41 17.40
C LYS A 100 -15.19 8.64 18.25
N SER A 101 -14.46 8.90 19.33
CA SER A 101 -14.69 10.06 20.21
C SER A 101 -14.42 11.41 19.55
N LEU A 102 -13.72 11.45 18.40
CA LEU A 102 -13.52 12.68 17.62
C LEU A 102 -14.83 13.23 17.05
N ASN A 103 -15.93 12.45 17.06
CA ASN A 103 -17.29 12.87 16.70
C ASN A 103 -17.42 13.56 15.34
N SER A 104 -16.50 13.28 14.42
CA SER A 104 -16.50 13.83 13.07
C SER A 104 -15.96 12.78 12.11
N LEU A 105 -16.81 12.28 11.22
CA LEU A 105 -16.46 11.19 10.31
C LEU A 105 -15.21 11.51 9.46
N VAL A 106 -14.97 12.79 9.13
CA VAL A 106 -13.76 13.20 8.40
C VAL A 106 -12.51 13.06 9.27
N HIS A 107 -12.55 13.54 10.51
CA HIS A 107 -11.45 13.42 11.47
C HIS A 107 -11.21 11.96 11.85
N GLU A 108 -12.27 11.20 12.10
CA GLU A 108 -12.23 9.76 12.36
C GLU A 108 -11.46 9.01 11.25
N ARG A 109 -11.81 9.28 9.98
CA ARG A 109 -11.16 8.62 8.83
C ARG A 109 -9.69 9.01 8.69
N LEU A 110 -9.36 10.28 8.92
CA LEU A 110 -7.97 10.75 8.87
C LEU A 110 -7.15 10.17 10.03
N ALA A 111 -7.68 10.17 11.25
CA ALA A 111 -7.03 9.60 12.42
C ALA A 111 -6.79 8.09 12.26
N PHE A 112 -7.79 7.35 11.77
CA PHE A 112 -7.64 5.93 11.45
C PHE A 112 -6.52 5.68 10.44
N VAL A 113 -6.47 6.45 9.35
CA VAL A 113 -5.38 6.32 8.36
C VAL A 113 -4.02 6.66 8.96
N TYR A 114 -3.92 7.75 9.72
CA TYR A 114 -2.67 8.10 10.41
C TYR A 114 -2.19 6.97 11.32
N LEU A 115 -3.10 6.37 12.10
CA LEU A 115 -2.77 5.24 12.97
C LEU A 115 -2.25 4.02 12.18
N VAL A 116 -2.92 3.65 11.09
CA VAL A 116 -2.49 2.52 10.24
C VAL A 116 -1.08 2.77 9.70
N TYR A 117 -0.80 3.97 9.19
CA TYR A 117 0.55 4.34 8.77
C TYR A 117 1.55 4.31 9.91
N GLY A 118 1.20 4.85 11.08
CA GLY A 118 2.07 4.86 12.27
C GLY A 118 2.49 3.45 12.66
N LYS A 119 1.54 2.51 12.73
CA LYS A 119 1.82 1.10 13.02
C LYS A 119 2.64 0.42 11.93
N ILE A 120 2.42 0.76 10.66
CA ILE A 120 3.26 0.25 9.57
C ILE A 120 4.69 0.74 9.74
N PHE A 121 4.91 2.04 9.95
CA PHE A 121 6.25 2.60 10.12
C PHE A 121 6.96 2.05 11.36
N ASN A 122 6.23 1.79 12.45
CA ASN A 122 6.79 1.11 13.62
C ASN A 122 7.31 -0.28 13.27
N LYS A 123 6.48 -1.10 12.58
CA LYS A 123 6.90 -2.42 12.11
C LYS A 123 8.05 -2.37 11.12
N MET A 124 8.11 -1.34 10.27
CA MET A 124 9.20 -1.15 9.30
C MET A 124 10.53 -0.77 9.97
N ASN A 125 10.46 0.08 10.99
CA ASN A 125 11.65 0.67 11.61
C ASN A 125 12.07 -0.06 12.89
N GLY A 126 11.31 -1.05 13.34
CA GLY A 126 11.55 -1.76 14.60
C GLY A 126 11.49 -0.83 15.83
N ASN A 127 10.57 0.13 15.85
CA ASN A 127 10.42 1.08 16.96
C ASN A 127 8.96 1.35 17.29
N ASP A 128 8.72 2.01 18.43
CA ASP A 128 7.37 2.31 18.94
C ASP A 128 7.05 3.82 18.88
N SER A 129 7.58 4.50 17.87
CA SER A 129 7.52 5.97 17.81
C SER A 129 6.25 6.52 17.18
N TYR A 130 5.59 5.73 16.33
CA TYR A 130 4.40 6.05 15.54
C TYR A 130 4.54 7.28 14.65
N TRP A 131 5.76 7.54 14.16
CA TRP A 131 6.02 8.59 13.19
C TRP A 131 5.51 8.21 11.80
N VAL A 132 4.66 9.05 11.25
CA VAL A 132 4.14 8.96 9.89
C VAL A 132 4.92 9.87 8.97
N ASN A 133 5.68 9.27 8.06
CA ASN A 133 6.41 9.99 7.01
C ASN A 133 5.74 9.78 5.65
N THR A 134 4.54 10.33 5.48
CA THR A 134 3.76 10.21 4.24
C THR A 134 3.19 11.55 3.82
N PRO A 135 3.25 11.91 2.52
CA PRO A 135 2.65 13.14 2.01
C PRO A 135 1.15 13.23 2.34
N ARG A 136 0.70 14.44 2.68
CA ARG A 136 -0.70 14.70 3.03
C ARG A 136 -1.67 14.21 1.94
N SER A 137 -1.34 14.40 0.66
CA SER A 137 -2.17 13.97 -0.46
C SER A 137 -2.45 12.45 -0.47
N GLU A 138 -1.49 11.62 -0.08
CA GLU A 138 -1.67 10.16 -0.01
C GLU A 138 -2.51 9.76 1.21
N ILE A 139 -2.31 10.43 2.36
CA ILE A 139 -3.15 10.24 3.56
C ILE A 139 -4.62 10.52 3.23
N PHE A 140 -4.92 11.65 2.59
CA PHE A 140 -6.29 12.02 2.22
C PHE A 140 -6.89 11.07 1.20
N LYS A 141 -6.08 10.60 0.23
CA LYS A 141 -6.50 9.62 -0.77
C LYS A 141 -6.88 8.29 -0.12
N ASP A 142 -6.08 7.78 0.81
CA ASP A 142 -6.36 6.52 1.50
C ASP A 142 -7.50 6.68 2.51
N ALA A 143 -7.67 7.86 3.12
CA ALA A 143 -8.83 8.19 3.94
C ALA A 143 -10.11 8.37 3.11
N LYS A 144 -9.98 8.47 1.78
CA LYS A 144 -11.06 8.76 0.83
C LYS A 144 -11.76 10.11 1.13
N VAL A 145 -11.02 11.08 1.66
CA VAL A 145 -11.50 12.43 2.00
C VAL A 145 -11.15 13.39 0.87
N THR A 146 -12.16 13.98 0.25
CA THR A 146 -11.98 14.98 -0.81
C THR A 146 -11.91 16.38 -0.20
N ALA A 147 -10.76 17.03 -0.35
CA ALA A 147 -10.53 18.40 0.11
C ALA A 147 -9.41 19.06 -0.73
N ASN A 148 -9.50 20.38 -0.93
CA ASN A 148 -8.42 21.17 -1.54
C ASN A 148 -7.25 21.36 -0.56
N SER A 149 -6.09 21.81 -1.05
CA SER A 149 -4.87 21.91 -0.24
C SER A 149 -5.05 22.70 1.06
N MET A 150 -5.76 23.84 0.99
CA MET A 150 -6.07 24.69 2.15
C MET A 150 -6.90 23.93 3.19
N LYS A 151 -8.02 23.33 2.77
CA LYS A 151 -8.91 22.57 3.66
C LYS A 151 -8.24 21.31 4.21
N GLN A 152 -7.36 20.67 3.44
CA GLN A 152 -6.54 19.58 3.95
C GLN A 152 -5.60 20.06 5.06
N GLY A 153 -5.06 21.28 4.96
CA GLY A 153 -4.27 21.91 6.02
C GLY A 153 -5.08 22.13 7.30
N LEU A 154 -6.28 22.70 7.17
CA LEU A 154 -7.19 22.93 8.29
C LEU A 154 -7.55 21.62 9.01
N LEU A 155 -8.01 20.61 8.28
CA LEU A 155 -8.38 19.31 8.86
C LEU A 155 -7.22 18.60 9.57
N VAL A 156 -5.99 18.81 9.09
CA VAL A 156 -4.79 18.29 9.79
C VAL A 156 -4.51 19.10 11.04
N ASN A 157 -4.67 20.43 11.00
CA ASN A 157 -4.50 21.29 12.16
C ASN A 157 -5.54 20.97 13.23
N ASP A 158 -6.79 20.72 12.86
CA ASP A 158 -7.85 20.30 13.76
C ASP A 158 -7.45 19.03 14.53
N LEU A 159 -6.88 18.03 13.84
CA LEU A 159 -6.35 16.82 14.51
C LEU A 159 -5.18 17.09 15.45
N ILE A 160 -4.36 18.11 15.17
CA ILE A 160 -3.28 18.55 16.06
C ILE A 160 -3.87 19.21 17.31
N THR A 161 -4.84 20.11 17.14
CA THR A 161 -5.54 20.78 18.24
C THR A 161 -6.31 19.79 19.11
N LEU A 162 -6.87 18.74 18.53
CA LEU A 162 -7.52 17.64 19.25
C LEU A 162 -6.54 16.68 19.94
N GLY A 163 -5.23 16.88 19.78
CA GLY A 163 -4.20 16.04 20.40
C GLY A 163 -4.10 14.63 19.80
N ALA A 164 -4.64 14.39 18.61
CA ALA A 164 -4.56 13.10 17.95
C ALA A 164 -3.18 12.87 17.31
N ILE A 165 -2.57 13.95 16.80
CA ILE A 165 -1.27 13.92 16.15
C ILE A 165 -0.40 15.11 16.56
N GLU A 166 0.92 14.91 16.53
CA GLU A 166 1.90 15.94 16.82
C GLU A 166 2.80 16.18 15.59
N PRO A 167 3.00 17.42 15.14
CA PRO A 167 3.97 17.72 14.09
C PRO A 167 5.40 17.64 14.63
N THR A 168 6.35 17.29 13.76
CA THR A 168 7.78 17.41 14.08
C THR A 168 8.19 18.87 14.33
N LEU A 169 9.09 19.10 15.30
CA LEU A 169 9.68 20.41 15.57
C LEU A 169 10.52 20.94 14.39
N ASN A 170 11.08 20.03 13.59
CA ASN A 170 11.81 20.40 12.38
C ASN A 170 10.85 20.84 11.26
N THR A 171 10.73 22.15 11.04
CA THR A 171 9.83 22.77 10.05
C THR A 171 10.02 22.30 8.61
N LYS A 172 11.19 21.73 8.26
CA LYS A 172 11.45 21.17 6.92
C LYS A 172 10.85 19.77 6.74
N LYS A 173 10.52 19.07 7.82
CA LYS A 173 9.95 17.71 7.79
C LYS A 173 8.43 17.78 7.93
N LEU A 174 7.72 17.02 7.10
CA LEU A 174 6.25 16.93 7.13
C LEU A 174 5.73 15.80 8.03
N SER A 175 6.64 15.14 8.76
CA SER A 175 6.36 13.99 9.59
C SER A 175 5.46 14.35 10.77
N LYS A 176 4.55 13.44 11.12
CA LYS A 176 3.60 13.61 12.23
C LYS A 176 3.61 12.35 13.09
N LYS A 177 3.57 12.51 14.41
CA LYS A 177 3.49 11.42 15.37
C LYS A 177 2.03 11.18 15.74
N VAL A 178 1.63 9.92 15.83
CA VAL A 178 0.31 9.54 16.37
C VAL A 178 0.41 9.39 17.89
N LEU A 179 -0.46 10.07 18.64
CA LEU A 179 -0.35 10.15 20.10
C LEU A 179 -1.26 9.15 20.85
N PHE A 180 -2.27 8.61 20.18
CA PHE A 180 -3.28 7.74 20.80
C PHE A 180 -3.08 6.24 20.50
N ALA A 181 -1.95 5.88 19.87
CA ALA A 181 -1.66 4.49 19.57
C ALA A 181 -1.43 3.68 20.86
N ALA A 182 -2.06 2.52 20.95
CA ALA A 182 -2.02 1.65 22.13
C ALA A 182 -2.04 0.18 21.67
N ASP A 183 -0.91 -0.50 21.80
CA ASP A 183 -0.76 -1.90 21.40
C ASP A 183 -1.20 -2.91 22.48
N GLN A 184 -1.35 -2.47 23.73
CA GLN A 184 -1.69 -3.33 24.88
C GLN A 184 -3.20 -3.48 25.13
N ASP A 185 -3.98 -3.73 24.09
CA ASP A 185 -5.42 -3.94 24.24
C ASP A 185 -5.94 -5.00 23.24
N THR A 186 -7.16 -5.46 23.48
CA THR A 186 -7.91 -6.39 22.64
C THR A 186 -7.98 -5.92 21.19
N ALA A 187 -7.76 -6.86 20.28
CA ALA A 187 -7.84 -6.61 18.85
C ALA A 187 -9.28 -6.25 18.43
N GLY A 188 -9.45 -5.11 17.78
CA GLY A 188 -10.72 -4.68 17.20
C GLY A 188 -10.78 -4.95 15.69
N ILE A 189 -9.94 -4.27 14.91
CA ILE A 189 -9.85 -4.45 13.45
C ILE A 189 -8.49 -5.04 13.08
N ILE A 190 -8.50 -6.07 12.23
CA ILE A 190 -7.28 -6.68 11.67
C ILE A 190 -7.21 -6.38 10.17
N ILE A 191 -6.23 -5.55 9.79
CA ILE A 191 -6.00 -5.16 8.40
C ILE A 191 -5.01 -6.12 7.77
N ARG A 192 -5.45 -6.86 6.75
CA ARG A 192 -4.60 -7.74 5.92
C ARG A 192 -4.47 -7.23 4.48
N ASP A 193 -5.49 -6.53 3.97
CA ASP A 193 -5.48 -5.89 2.65
C ASP A 193 -5.47 -4.36 2.79
N PHE A 194 -4.40 -3.74 2.30
CA PHE A 194 -4.16 -2.30 2.39
C PHE A 194 -4.64 -1.49 1.17
N ARG A 195 -5.37 -2.09 0.23
CA ARG A 195 -5.87 -1.38 -0.97
C ARG A 195 -6.98 -0.38 -0.65
N ASN A 196 -7.94 -0.77 0.18
CA ASN A 196 -9.05 0.09 0.66
C ASN A 196 -9.38 -0.18 2.14
N TYR A 197 -8.36 -0.28 2.98
CA TYR A 197 -8.50 -0.64 4.40
C TYR A 197 -9.38 0.33 5.20
N ILE A 198 -9.55 1.58 4.75
CA ILE A 198 -10.47 2.53 5.39
C ILE A 198 -11.91 2.01 5.48
N TYR A 199 -12.34 1.15 4.55
CA TYR A 199 -13.68 0.59 4.61
C TYR A 199 -13.87 -0.39 5.76
N LEU A 200 -12.80 -0.98 6.33
CA LEU A 200 -12.91 -1.77 7.56
C LEU A 200 -13.36 -0.90 8.74
N TYR A 201 -12.83 0.32 8.84
CA TYR A 201 -13.28 1.27 9.87
C TYR A 201 -14.74 1.70 9.64
N LEU A 202 -15.12 1.97 8.39
CA LEU A 202 -16.49 2.37 8.06
C LEU A 202 -17.49 1.23 8.30
N GLU A 203 -17.12 0.00 8.01
CA GLU A 203 -17.88 -1.20 8.36
C GLU A 203 -18.05 -1.34 9.88
N TRP A 204 -16.97 -1.15 10.64
CA TRP A 204 -17.03 -1.12 12.12
C TRP A 204 -17.93 0.01 12.66
N ARG A 205 -18.02 1.15 11.96
CA ARG A 205 -18.98 2.23 12.28
C ARG A 205 -20.42 1.92 11.89
N GLY A 206 -20.68 0.82 11.18
CA GLY A 206 -22.00 0.39 10.73
C GLY A 206 -22.36 0.75 9.29
N GLU A 207 -21.42 1.24 8.47
CA GLU A 207 -21.67 1.43 7.04
C GLU A 207 -21.78 0.07 6.32
N LYS A 208 -22.64 0.00 5.30
CA LYS A 208 -22.76 -1.19 4.45
C LYS A 208 -21.58 -1.28 3.48
N ILE A 209 -20.64 -2.14 3.79
CA ILE A 209 -19.46 -2.43 2.97
C ILE A 209 -19.61 -3.83 2.35
N MET A 210 -19.11 -3.98 1.13
CA MET A 210 -19.06 -5.26 0.43
C MET A 210 -17.63 -5.55 -0.04
N SER A 211 -17.31 -6.83 -0.19
CA SER A 211 -16.08 -7.28 -0.86
C SER A 211 -16.39 -7.64 -2.32
N CYS A 212 -15.49 -7.30 -3.24
CA CYS A 212 -15.61 -7.68 -4.64
C CYS A 212 -15.42 -9.20 -4.78
N CYS A 213 -16.39 -9.91 -5.37
CA CYS A 213 -16.32 -11.36 -5.55
C CYS A 213 -15.14 -11.83 -6.40
N CYS A 214 -14.55 -10.96 -7.23
CA CYS A 214 -13.45 -11.34 -8.13
C CYS A 214 -12.07 -11.04 -7.54
N CYS A 215 -11.89 -9.90 -6.86
CA CYS A 215 -10.55 -9.45 -6.43
C CYS A 215 -10.45 -9.17 -4.93
N GLY A 216 -11.52 -9.37 -4.17
CA GLY A 216 -11.58 -9.23 -2.72
C GLY A 216 -11.54 -7.79 -2.19
N ILE A 217 -11.42 -6.77 -3.04
CA ILE A 217 -11.32 -5.38 -2.55
C ILE A 217 -12.61 -4.94 -1.86
N LEU A 218 -12.46 -4.23 -0.75
CA LEU A 218 -13.57 -3.62 -0.01
C LEU A 218 -14.06 -2.35 -0.71
N LEU A 219 -15.38 -2.17 -0.73
CA LEU A 219 -16.09 -1.07 -1.38
C LEU A 219 -17.38 -0.74 -0.64
N ARG A 220 -17.85 0.50 -0.75
CA ARG A 220 -19.22 0.84 -0.35
C ARG A 220 -20.26 0.08 -1.18
N GLN A 221 -21.22 -0.50 -0.49
CA GLN A 221 -22.38 -1.15 -1.10
C GLN A 221 -23.42 -0.10 -1.48
N THR A 222 -23.45 0.26 -2.77
CA THR A 222 -24.45 1.19 -3.32
C THR A 222 -25.76 0.50 -3.72
N SER A 223 -25.74 -0.82 -3.90
CA SER A 223 -26.90 -1.64 -4.25
C SER A 223 -26.67 -3.09 -3.83
N ASN A 224 -27.72 -3.78 -3.40
CA ASN A 224 -27.68 -5.20 -3.07
C ASN A 224 -27.32 -6.10 -4.27
N ARG A 225 -27.47 -5.60 -5.50
CA ARG A 225 -27.11 -6.34 -6.72
C ARG A 225 -25.64 -6.19 -7.12
N LYS A 226 -24.92 -5.24 -6.54
CA LYS A 226 -23.52 -4.98 -6.90
C LYS A 226 -22.64 -6.08 -6.31
N LYS A 227 -21.97 -6.85 -7.18
CA LYS A 227 -21.06 -7.94 -6.80
C LYS A 227 -19.58 -7.64 -7.07
N TYR A 228 -19.31 -6.71 -7.97
CA TYR A 228 -17.96 -6.45 -8.47
C TYR A 228 -17.55 -4.99 -8.27
N CYS A 229 -16.24 -4.76 -8.16
CA CYS A 229 -15.68 -3.43 -8.34
C CYS A 229 -15.87 -2.93 -9.78
N SER A 230 -15.68 -1.64 -10.01
CA SER A 230 -15.81 -1.05 -11.35
C SER A 230 -14.91 -1.73 -12.38
N GLU A 231 -13.67 -2.04 -12.01
CA GLU A 231 -12.69 -2.70 -12.89
C GLU A 231 -13.10 -4.14 -13.22
N CYS A 232 -13.41 -4.96 -12.20
CA CYS A 232 -13.86 -6.34 -12.39
C CYS A 232 -15.19 -6.43 -13.14
N SER A 233 -16.11 -5.50 -12.86
CA SER A 233 -17.38 -5.41 -13.60
C SER A 233 -17.13 -5.15 -15.08
N ARG A 234 -16.24 -4.20 -15.42
CA ARG A 234 -15.86 -3.89 -16.80
C ARG A 234 -15.14 -5.08 -17.48
N ALA A 235 -14.28 -5.78 -16.77
CA ALA A 235 -13.61 -6.98 -17.28
C ALA A 235 -14.60 -8.10 -17.59
N LYS A 236 -15.53 -8.39 -16.67
CA LYS A 236 -16.59 -9.39 -16.86
C LYS A 236 -17.53 -9.02 -18.00
N GLN A 237 -17.89 -7.76 -18.14
CA GLN A 237 -18.71 -7.29 -19.25
C GLN A 237 -18.05 -7.57 -20.61
N LYS A 238 -16.74 -7.30 -20.73
CA LYS A 238 -15.98 -7.61 -21.96
C LYS A 238 -15.92 -9.11 -22.25
N GLU A 239 -15.74 -9.93 -21.21
CA GLU A 239 -15.74 -11.38 -21.31
C GLU A 239 -17.10 -11.90 -21.82
N TRP A 240 -18.21 -11.42 -21.25
CA TRP A 240 -19.55 -11.78 -21.69
C TRP A 240 -19.84 -11.36 -23.13
N GLN A 241 -19.40 -10.17 -23.53
CA GLN A 241 -19.54 -9.70 -24.91
C GLN A 241 -18.76 -10.60 -25.89
N ARG A 242 -17.52 -10.97 -25.57
CA ARG A 242 -16.71 -11.88 -26.40
C ARG A 242 -17.39 -13.25 -26.54
N ASN A 243 -17.89 -13.81 -25.43
CA ASN A 243 -18.57 -15.10 -25.43
C ASN A 243 -19.88 -15.06 -26.23
N SER A 244 -20.63 -13.97 -26.14
CA SER A 244 -21.84 -13.76 -26.95
C SER A 244 -21.51 -13.73 -28.45
N MET A 245 -20.50 -12.95 -28.85
CA MET A 245 -20.07 -12.88 -30.24
C MET A 245 -19.53 -14.21 -30.76
N LYS A 246 -18.85 -14.99 -29.92
CA LYS A 246 -18.39 -16.34 -30.27
C LYS A 246 -19.57 -17.26 -30.59
N LYS A 247 -20.59 -17.29 -29.71
CA LYS A 247 -21.81 -18.07 -29.92
C LYS A 247 -22.56 -17.67 -31.19
N ILE A 248 -22.67 -16.37 -31.46
CA ILE A 248 -23.32 -15.85 -32.67
C ILE A 248 -22.58 -16.33 -33.93
N ARG A 249 -21.24 -16.29 -33.93
CA ARG A 249 -20.44 -16.78 -35.06
C ARG A 249 -20.60 -18.29 -35.23
N GLU A 250 -20.48 -19.06 -34.16
CA GLU A 250 -20.67 -20.52 -34.18
C GLU A 250 -22.05 -20.88 -34.75
N HIS A 251 -23.11 -20.17 -34.38
CA HIS A 251 -24.45 -20.39 -34.91
C HIS A 251 -24.63 -19.96 -36.38
N MET A 252 -23.81 -19.04 -36.90
CA MET A 252 -23.84 -18.65 -38.32
C MET A 252 -23.16 -19.68 -39.24
N PHE A 253 -22.23 -20.49 -38.73
CA PHE A 253 -21.53 -21.51 -39.51
C PHE A 253 -22.19 -22.91 -39.47
N VAL A 254 -23.35 -23.04 -38.82
CA VAL A 254 -24.13 -24.30 -38.70
C VAL A 254 -25.39 -24.28 -39.60
N LYS A 255 -25.44 -23.38 -40.59
CA LYS A 255 -26.42 -23.37 -41.69
C LYS A 255 -25.69 -23.55 -43.00
#